data_AF-A0ABD3TM38-F1
#
_entry.id   AF-A0ABD3TM38-F1
#
_cell.length_a   1.000
_cell.length_b   1.000
_cell.length_c   1.000
_cell.angle_alpha   90.00
_cell.angle_beta   90.00
_cell.angle_gamma   90.00
#
_symmetry.space_group_name_H-M   'P 1'
#
loop_
_entity.id
_entity.type
_entity.pdbx_description
1 polymer ?
#
loop_
_entity_poly.entity_id
_entity_poly.type
_entity_poly.pdbx_seq_one_letter_code
_entity_poly.pdbx_strand_id
1 'polypeptide(L)'
;KLKKSIENRLLTNEDAELAQWARILDQKQWSENVSNQITFGEMEIRKLSNRLQLNEREMIRGFREYLMEKTYPETLLPLIRAIHTISISSSECERGFSQMNLIITPTRASLMTKTVSSLLFIRLVGPPLTFFDPSKYVDSWLLRGRHSAVDSQSRKRNRDDLSDENMRKLWNLL
;
A
#
# COMPACT_ATOMS: atom_id res chain seq x y z
N LYS A 1 -23.39 6.50 11.76
CA LYS A 1 -22.04 6.97 11.34
C LYS A 1 -21.17 5.81 10.82
N LEU A 2 -20.80 4.81 11.64
CA LEU A 2 -19.89 3.73 11.21
C LEU A 2 -20.36 2.98 9.95
N LYS A 3 -21.62 2.51 9.88
CA LYS A 3 -22.19 1.82 8.71
C LYS A 3 -21.97 2.58 7.39
N LYS A 4 -22.39 3.85 7.30
CA LYS A 4 -22.13 4.73 6.14
C LYS A 4 -20.65 4.96 5.85
N SER A 5 -19.78 4.91 6.86
CA SER A 5 -18.32 4.99 6.68
C SER A 5 -17.67 3.66 6.27
N ILE A 6 -18.40 2.54 6.32
CA ILE A 6 -18.00 1.25 5.76
C ILE A 6 -18.57 1.12 4.35
N GLU A 7 -19.83 1.49 4.13
CA GLU A 7 -20.46 1.57 2.81
C GLU A 7 -19.66 2.45 1.84
N ASN A 8 -19.20 3.63 2.28
CA ASN A 8 -18.28 4.50 1.52
C ASN A 8 -16.83 3.96 1.36
N ARG A 9 -16.52 2.73 1.80
CA ARG A 9 -15.19 2.09 1.71
C ARG A 9 -15.22 0.66 1.17
N LEU A 10 -16.41 0.07 1.04
CA LEU A 10 -16.60 -1.14 0.25
C LEU A 10 -16.47 -0.76 -1.24
N LEU A 11 -16.02 -1.71 -2.05
CA LEU A 11 -15.94 -1.53 -3.50
C LEU A 11 -17.34 -1.18 -4.02
N THR A 12 -17.44 -0.09 -4.78
CA THR A 12 -18.70 0.25 -5.47
C THR A 12 -18.81 -0.57 -6.75
N ASN A 13 -20.01 -0.65 -7.35
CA ASN A 13 -20.15 -1.25 -8.68
C ASN A 13 -19.25 -0.56 -9.73
N GLU A 14 -18.92 0.72 -9.52
CA GLU A 14 -18.02 1.52 -10.35
C GLU A 14 -16.58 1.00 -10.31
N ASP A 15 -16.14 0.37 -9.22
CA ASP A 15 -14.80 -0.23 -9.12
C ASP A 15 -14.70 -1.52 -9.95
N ALA A 16 -15.82 -2.24 -10.15
CA ALA A 16 -15.92 -3.33 -11.12
C ALA A 16 -16.08 -2.83 -12.57
N GLU A 17 -16.58 -1.61 -12.77
CA GLU A 17 -16.57 -0.93 -14.07
C GLU A 17 -15.19 -0.33 -14.43
N LEU A 18 -14.34 0.05 -13.47
CA LEU A 18 -13.01 0.62 -13.71
C LEU A 18 -12.17 -0.27 -14.62
N ALA A 19 -12.15 -1.58 -14.34
CA ALA A 19 -11.47 -2.58 -15.15
C ALA A 19 -12.06 -2.72 -16.57
N GLN A 20 -13.33 -2.34 -16.78
CA GLN A 20 -14.00 -2.32 -18.08
C GLN A 20 -13.63 -1.04 -18.86
N TRP A 21 -13.64 0.12 -18.20
CA TRP A 21 -13.21 1.38 -18.83
C TRP A 21 -11.74 1.32 -19.25
N ALA A 22 -10.87 0.69 -18.44
CA ALA A 22 -9.45 0.54 -18.78
C ALA A 22 -9.20 -0.24 -20.09
N ARG A 23 -10.17 -1.05 -20.58
CA ARG A 23 -10.03 -1.87 -21.79
C ARG A 23 -9.84 -1.04 -23.07
N ILE A 24 -10.37 0.18 -23.11
CA ILE A 24 -10.19 1.09 -24.26
C ILE A 24 -8.73 1.55 -24.46
N LEU A 25 -7.83 1.28 -23.52
CA LEU A 25 -6.40 1.54 -23.67
C LEU A 25 -5.64 0.41 -24.40
N ASP A 26 -6.24 -0.79 -24.50
CA ASP A 26 -5.71 -1.93 -25.24
C ASP A 26 -6.19 -1.93 -26.70
N GLN A 27 -5.26 -1.65 -27.62
CA GLN A 27 -5.52 -1.56 -29.06
C GLN A 27 -6.04 -2.86 -29.66
N LYS A 28 -5.78 -4.02 -29.03
CA LYS A 28 -6.27 -5.33 -29.49
C LYS A 28 -7.78 -5.49 -29.33
N GLN A 29 -8.42 -4.58 -28.59
CA GLN A 29 -9.86 -4.59 -28.33
C GLN A 29 -10.60 -3.50 -29.13
N TRP A 30 -9.89 -2.78 -30.01
CA TRP A 30 -10.46 -1.79 -30.92
C TRP A 30 -10.97 -2.48 -32.19
N SER A 31 -12.11 -2.01 -32.71
CA SER A 31 -12.60 -2.47 -34.02
C SER A 31 -11.92 -1.69 -35.15
N GLU A 32 -11.87 -2.27 -36.35
CA GLU A 32 -11.19 -1.71 -37.53
C GLU A 32 -11.70 -0.31 -37.90
N ASN A 33 -12.95 0.02 -37.54
CA ASN A 33 -13.61 1.30 -37.82
C ASN A 33 -13.42 2.37 -36.73
N VAL A 34 -12.66 2.12 -35.66
CA VAL A 34 -12.47 3.09 -34.55
C VAL A 34 -11.88 4.42 -35.03
N SER A 35 -11.00 4.42 -36.04
CA SER A 35 -10.44 5.66 -36.62
C SER A 35 -11.48 6.60 -37.23
N ASN A 36 -12.69 6.12 -37.54
CA ASN A 36 -13.81 6.93 -38.03
C ASN A 36 -14.67 7.52 -36.89
N GLN A 37 -14.41 7.16 -35.63
CA GLN A 37 -15.19 7.56 -34.46
C GLN A 37 -14.40 8.56 -33.61
N ILE A 38 -14.51 9.85 -33.93
CA ILE A 38 -13.78 10.97 -33.29
C ILE A 38 -13.92 10.98 -31.75
N THR A 39 -15.05 10.51 -31.22
CA THR A 39 -15.39 10.49 -29.79
C THR A 39 -15.29 9.11 -29.13
N PHE A 40 -14.69 8.11 -29.79
CA PHE A 40 -14.47 6.78 -29.22
C PHE A 40 -13.66 6.88 -27.91
N GLY A 41 -14.03 6.08 -26.90
CA GLY A 41 -13.34 6.01 -25.61
C GLY A 41 -13.43 7.25 -24.71
N GLU A 42 -13.99 8.38 -25.16
CA GLU A 42 -14.01 9.62 -24.37
C GLU A 42 -14.84 9.52 -23.08
N MET A 43 -15.87 8.67 -23.05
CA MET A 43 -16.68 8.47 -21.83
C MET A 43 -15.89 7.68 -20.79
N GLU A 44 -15.17 6.66 -21.23
CA GLU A 44 -14.32 5.80 -20.41
C GLU A 44 -13.11 6.58 -19.88
N ILE A 45 -12.43 7.36 -20.72
CA ILE A 45 -11.37 8.29 -20.28
C ILE A 45 -11.92 9.30 -19.28
N ARG A 46 -13.11 9.87 -19.49
CA ARG A 46 -13.76 10.78 -18.54
C ARG A 46 -14.04 10.10 -17.20
N LYS A 47 -14.62 8.91 -17.20
CA LYS A 47 -14.89 8.14 -15.97
C LYS A 47 -13.59 7.80 -15.23
N LEU A 48 -12.57 7.31 -15.94
CA LEU A 48 -11.25 7.01 -15.39
C LEU A 48 -10.55 8.26 -14.82
N SER A 49 -10.56 9.38 -15.55
CA SER A 49 -9.94 10.64 -15.13
C SER A 49 -10.56 11.15 -13.82
N ASN A 50 -11.89 11.14 -13.73
CA ASN A 50 -12.59 11.55 -12.52
C ASN A 50 -12.35 10.58 -11.35
N ARG A 51 -12.32 9.25 -11.60
CA ARG A 51 -12.04 8.23 -10.58
C ARG A 51 -10.61 8.29 -10.04
N LEU A 52 -9.65 8.69 -10.87
CA LEU A 52 -8.20 8.79 -10.57
C LEU A 52 -7.72 10.22 -10.26
N GLN A 53 -8.64 11.20 -10.23
CA GLN A 53 -8.36 12.62 -9.93
C GLN A 53 -7.36 13.28 -10.91
N LEU A 54 -7.44 12.92 -12.19
CA LEU A 54 -6.66 13.46 -13.29
C LEU A 54 -7.46 14.50 -14.10
N ASN A 55 -6.75 15.40 -14.80
CA ASN A 55 -7.39 16.45 -15.60
C ASN A 55 -8.08 15.87 -16.85
N GLU A 56 -9.41 15.72 -16.81
CA GLU A 56 -10.24 15.18 -17.89
C GLU A 56 -9.86 15.76 -19.27
N ARG A 57 -9.66 17.07 -19.38
CA ARG A 57 -9.39 17.73 -20.67
C ARG A 57 -8.06 17.30 -21.26
N GLU A 58 -7.05 17.07 -20.42
CA GLU A 58 -5.73 16.63 -20.87
C GLU A 58 -5.70 15.14 -21.16
N MET A 59 -6.41 14.32 -20.37
CA MET A 59 -6.51 12.88 -20.63
C MET A 59 -7.32 12.59 -21.91
N ILE A 60 -8.39 13.34 -22.19
CA ILE A 60 -9.13 13.23 -23.47
C ILE A 60 -8.27 13.69 -24.64
N ARG A 61 -7.50 14.78 -24.49
CA ARG A 61 -6.57 15.23 -25.54
C ARG A 61 -5.50 14.16 -25.81
N GLY A 62 -4.87 13.63 -24.77
CA GLY A 62 -3.90 12.54 -24.85
C GLY A 62 -4.47 11.24 -25.40
N PHE A 63 -5.75 10.94 -25.18
CA PHE A 63 -6.39 9.78 -25.80
C PHE A 63 -6.68 9.99 -27.28
N ARG A 64 -7.05 11.21 -27.72
CA ARG A 64 -7.17 11.54 -29.15
C ARG A 64 -5.81 11.49 -29.86
N GLU A 65 -4.76 12.02 -29.24
CA GLU A 65 -3.37 11.88 -29.68
C GLU A 65 -3.00 10.38 -29.85
N TYR A 66 -3.25 9.55 -28.82
CA TYR A 66 -3.04 8.10 -28.84
C TYR A 66 -3.86 7.35 -29.91
N LEU A 67 -5.11 7.76 -30.16
CA LEU A 67 -5.96 7.17 -31.21
C LEU A 67 -5.40 7.40 -32.61
N MET A 68 -4.71 8.52 -32.86
CA MET A 68 -4.11 8.82 -34.16
C MET A 68 -2.75 8.14 -34.32
N GLU A 69 -1.85 8.33 -33.36
CA GLU A 69 -0.43 7.91 -33.48
C GLU A 69 -0.20 6.44 -33.09
N LYS A 70 -1.13 5.82 -32.36
CA LYS A 70 -1.01 4.48 -31.74
C LYS A 70 0.14 4.34 -30.73
N THR A 71 0.82 5.44 -30.38
CA THR A 71 1.86 5.54 -29.35
C THR A 71 1.38 6.37 -28.17
N TYR A 72 1.67 5.97 -26.94
CA TYR A 72 1.23 6.71 -25.74
C TYR A 72 1.94 8.09 -25.65
N PRO A 73 1.22 9.21 -25.76
CA PRO A 73 1.80 10.54 -25.60
C PRO A 73 2.07 10.86 -24.13
N GLU A 74 2.98 11.79 -23.86
CA GLU A 74 3.33 12.21 -22.49
C GLU A 74 2.12 12.70 -21.67
N THR A 75 1.16 13.33 -22.37
CA THR A 75 -0.13 13.80 -21.86
C THR A 75 -0.98 12.68 -21.24
N LEU A 76 -0.87 11.45 -21.75
CA LEU A 76 -1.65 10.29 -21.29
C LEU A 76 -0.89 9.42 -20.28
N LEU A 77 0.45 9.54 -20.19
CA LEU A 77 1.27 8.75 -19.27
C LEU A 77 0.82 8.78 -17.79
N PRO A 78 0.30 9.89 -17.21
CA PRO A 78 -0.22 9.88 -15.85
C PRO A 78 -1.36 8.87 -15.65
N LEU A 79 -2.26 8.75 -16.64
CA LEU A 79 -3.37 7.79 -16.62
C LEU A 79 -2.88 6.35 -16.72
N ILE A 80 -1.98 6.08 -17.69
CA ILE A 80 -1.40 4.74 -17.89
C ILE A 80 -0.66 4.28 -16.62
N ARG A 81 0.15 5.15 -16.02
CA ARG A 81 0.88 4.87 -14.76
C ARG A 81 -0.08 4.60 -13.60
N ALA A 82 -1.11 5.44 -13.43
CA ALA A 82 -2.10 5.24 -12.37
C ALA A 82 -2.84 3.89 -12.50
N ILE A 83 -3.27 3.53 -13.71
CA ILE A 83 -3.93 2.24 -13.97
C ILE A 83 -2.98 1.07 -13.71
N HIS A 84 -1.71 1.15 -14.13
CA HIS A 84 -0.71 0.12 -13.84
C HIS A 84 -0.33 0.00 -12.34
N THR A 85 -0.65 0.98 -11.50
CA THR A 85 -0.49 0.86 -10.02
C THR A 85 -1.67 0.19 -9.32
N ILE A 86 -2.79 -0.08 -10.01
CA ILE A 86 -3.93 -0.79 -9.42
C ILE A 86 -3.63 -2.30 -9.42
N SER A 87 -3.64 -2.92 -8.24
CA SER A 87 -3.42 -4.36 -8.07
C SER A 87 -4.55 -5.17 -8.72
N ILE A 88 -4.24 -5.85 -9.82
CA ILE A 88 -5.20 -6.61 -10.64
C ILE A 88 -5.71 -7.90 -9.95
N SER A 89 -5.06 -8.36 -8.87
CA SER A 89 -5.34 -9.64 -8.20
C SER A 89 -5.60 -9.48 -6.69
N SER A 90 -6.51 -10.29 -6.16
CA SER A 90 -6.76 -10.42 -4.72
C SER A 90 -5.56 -10.94 -3.92
N SER A 91 -4.63 -11.64 -4.59
CA SER A 91 -3.41 -12.19 -3.98
C SER A 91 -2.53 -11.14 -3.27
N GLU A 92 -2.51 -9.88 -3.75
CA GLU A 92 -1.84 -8.77 -3.08
C GLU A 92 -2.53 -8.41 -1.74
N CYS A 93 -3.86 -8.43 -1.71
CA CYS A 93 -4.67 -8.22 -0.50
C CYS A 93 -4.53 -9.39 0.48
N GLU A 94 -4.51 -10.63 -0.02
CA GLU A 94 -4.29 -11.85 0.75
C GLU A 94 -2.88 -11.89 1.37
N ARG A 95 -1.86 -11.40 0.65
CA ARG A 95 -0.52 -11.13 1.24
C ARG A 95 -0.61 -10.09 2.35
N GLY A 96 -1.41 -9.04 2.17
CA GLY A 96 -1.72 -8.05 3.20
C GLY A 96 -2.30 -8.66 4.48
N PHE A 97 -3.37 -9.45 4.38
CA PHE A 97 -3.96 -10.14 5.53
C PHE A 97 -3.01 -11.16 6.18
N SER A 98 -2.21 -11.86 5.37
CA SER A 98 -1.19 -12.79 5.86
C SER A 98 -0.10 -12.07 6.69
N GLN A 99 0.36 -10.90 6.26
CA GLN A 99 1.27 -10.06 7.05
C GLN A 99 0.58 -9.49 8.31
N MET A 100 -0.71 -9.16 8.23
CA MET A 100 -1.48 -8.67 9.38
C MET A 100 -1.55 -9.71 10.52
N ASN A 101 -1.71 -11.00 10.19
CA ASN A 101 -1.70 -12.11 11.15
C ASN A 101 -0.34 -12.27 11.87
N LEU A 102 0.78 -11.89 11.23
CA LEU A 102 2.11 -11.88 11.85
C LEU A 102 2.33 -10.64 12.75
N ILE A 103 1.54 -9.58 12.56
CA ILE A 103 1.60 -8.34 13.34
C ILE A 103 0.71 -8.44 14.59
N ILE A 104 -0.52 -8.94 14.43
CA ILE A 104 -1.54 -9.06 15.48
C ILE A 104 -1.61 -10.52 15.96
N THR A 105 -0.67 -10.91 16.81
CA THR A 105 -0.75 -12.17 17.56
C THR A 105 -1.69 -12.02 18.77
N PRO A 106 -2.23 -13.11 19.36
CA PRO A 106 -3.00 -13.04 20.61
C PRO A 106 -2.23 -12.32 21.72
N THR A 107 -0.92 -12.55 21.81
CA THR A 107 0.01 -11.88 22.75
C THR A 107 0.27 -10.40 22.45
N ARG A 108 -0.14 -9.89 21.28
CA ARG A 108 -0.02 -8.46 20.89
C ARG A 108 -1.33 -7.86 20.37
N ALA A 109 -2.48 -8.38 20.80
CA ALA A 109 -3.80 -7.88 20.41
C ALA A 109 -4.07 -6.40 20.80
N SER A 110 -3.26 -5.81 21.70
CA SER A 110 -3.40 -4.43 22.18
C SER A 110 -2.71 -3.35 21.32
N LEU A 111 -2.18 -3.70 20.13
CA LEU A 111 -1.55 -2.72 19.24
C LEU A 111 -2.57 -1.71 18.70
N MET A 112 -2.31 -0.41 18.92
CA MET A 112 -3.13 0.67 18.34
C MET A 112 -3.15 0.60 16.80
N THR A 113 -4.29 0.94 16.19
CA THR A 113 -4.49 0.87 14.72
C THR A 113 -3.42 1.63 13.93
N LYS A 114 -2.94 2.78 14.44
CA LYS A 114 -1.82 3.52 13.84
C LYS A 114 -0.53 2.69 13.77
N THR A 115 -0.22 1.95 14.83
CA THR A 115 0.97 1.11 14.95
C THR A 115 0.85 -0.13 14.06
N VAL A 116 -0.33 -0.75 14.02
CA VAL A 116 -0.64 -1.86 13.09
C VAL A 116 -0.46 -1.41 11.64
N SER A 117 -1.01 -0.25 11.27
CA SER A 117 -0.89 0.30 9.92
C SER A 117 0.57 0.60 9.55
N SER A 118 1.36 1.22 10.43
CA SER A 118 2.79 1.46 10.18
C SER A 118 3.59 0.16 10.02
N LEU A 119 3.33 -0.85 10.85
CA LEU A 119 3.98 -2.16 10.74
C LEU A 119 3.59 -2.89 9.46
N LEU A 120 2.32 -2.79 9.04
CA LEU A 120 1.82 -3.42 7.82
C LEU A 120 2.41 -2.75 6.56
N PHE A 121 2.53 -1.42 6.57
CA PHE A 121 3.22 -0.68 5.51
C PHE A 121 4.69 -1.11 5.38
N ILE A 122 5.42 -1.20 6.50
CA ILE A 122 6.81 -1.69 6.50
C ILE A 122 6.90 -3.14 6.01
N ARG A 123 5.93 -4.01 6.33
CA ARG A 123 5.89 -5.40 5.87
C ARG A 123 5.52 -5.59 4.40
N LEU A 124 4.86 -4.62 3.76
CA LEU A 124 4.41 -4.71 2.37
C LEU A 124 5.24 -3.88 1.39
N VAL A 125 5.84 -2.77 1.83
CA VAL A 125 6.52 -1.77 0.98
C VAL A 125 7.91 -1.41 1.51
N GLY A 126 8.31 -1.94 2.68
CA GLY A 126 9.66 -1.71 3.22
C GLY A 126 10.75 -2.37 2.36
N PRO A 127 11.97 -1.80 2.33
CA PRO A 127 13.09 -2.43 1.62
C PRO A 127 13.44 -3.79 2.25
N PRO A 128 14.02 -4.73 1.47
CA PRO A 128 14.59 -5.95 2.03
C PRO A 128 15.64 -5.60 3.09
N LEU A 129 15.76 -6.43 4.14
CA LEU A 129 16.62 -6.13 5.29
C LEU A 129 18.10 -5.88 4.92
N THR A 130 18.57 -6.48 3.83
CA THR A 130 19.92 -6.27 3.24
C THR A 130 20.15 -4.87 2.66
N PHE A 131 19.08 -4.12 2.36
CA PHE A 131 19.11 -2.76 1.83
C PHE A 131 18.54 -1.72 2.81
N PHE A 132 18.19 -2.13 4.03
CA PHE A 132 17.71 -1.21 5.06
C PHE A 132 18.91 -0.58 5.78
N ASP A 133 19.14 0.71 5.53
CA ASP A 133 20.07 1.56 6.29
C ASP A 133 19.39 2.02 7.60
N PRO A 134 19.79 1.52 8.79
CA PRO A 134 19.23 1.96 10.07
C PRO A 134 19.84 3.27 10.56
N SER A 135 20.98 3.71 10.01
CA SER A 135 21.89 4.69 10.64
C SER A 135 21.17 6.00 10.96
N LYS A 136 20.48 6.56 9.97
CA LYS A 136 19.69 7.81 10.10
C LYS A 136 18.63 7.76 11.20
N TYR A 137 18.08 6.57 11.49
CA TYR A 137 17.11 6.36 12.57
C TYR A 137 17.80 6.18 13.93
N VAL A 138 18.95 5.50 13.97
CA VAL A 138 19.78 5.35 15.17
C VAL A 138 20.35 6.72 15.60
N ASP A 139 20.91 7.48 14.68
CA ASP A 139 21.45 8.82 14.94
C ASP A 139 20.35 9.75 15.46
N SER A 140 19.20 9.80 14.78
CA SER A 140 18.02 10.59 15.20
C SER A 140 17.41 10.10 16.51
N TRP A 141 17.63 8.85 16.92
CA TRP A 141 17.25 8.33 18.23
C TRP A 141 18.21 8.82 19.31
N LEU A 142 19.52 8.58 19.12
CA LEU A 142 20.59 8.98 20.06
C LEU A 142 20.61 10.50 20.30
N LEU A 143 20.56 11.30 19.21
CA LEU A 143 20.53 12.77 19.26
C LEU A 143 19.30 13.34 20.00
N ARG A 144 18.23 12.56 20.20
CA ARG A 144 17.07 12.94 21.03
C ARG A 144 17.26 12.63 22.52
N GLY A 145 18.51 12.53 22.99
CA GLY A 145 18.86 12.24 24.38
C GLY A 145 18.45 10.83 24.79
N ARG A 146 18.65 9.85 23.91
CA ARG A 146 18.24 8.46 24.14
C ARG A 146 19.43 7.55 24.16
N HIS A 147 19.43 6.66 25.13
CA HIS A 147 20.56 5.80 25.41
C HIS A 147 20.61 4.60 24.44
N SER A 148 21.83 4.14 24.18
CA SER A 148 22.08 2.89 23.45
C SER A 148 21.76 1.68 24.33
N ALA A 149 21.49 0.51 23.73
CA ALA A 149 21.24 -0.72 24.49
C ALA A 149 22.46 -1.20 25.32
N VAL A 150 23.66 -0.70 25.00
CA VAL A 150 24.91 -0.95 25.74
C VAL A 150 25.31 0.20 26.68
N ASP A 151 24.47 1.23 26.83
CA ASP A 151 24.79 2.41 27.64
C ASP A 151 24.59 2.14 29.13
N SER A 152 25.71 2.00 29.85
CA SER A 152 25.77 1.73 31.28
C SER A 152 25.29 2.87 32.18
N GLN A 153 25.03 4.07 31.65
CA GLN A 153 24.37 5.17 32.39
C GLN A 153 22.85 5.00 32.47
N SER A 154 22.27 4.08 31.68
CA SER A 154 20.85 3.74 31.77
C SER A 154 20.51 3.23 33.17
N ARG A 155 19.41 3.72 33.77
CA ARG A 155 18.92 3.20 35.06
C ARG A 155 18.77 1.68 35.00
N LYS A 156 19.68 0.96 35.66
CA LYS A 156 19.62 -0.50 35.81
C LYS A 156 18.26 -0.83 36.41
N ARG A 157 17.47 -1.62 35.68
CA ARG A 157 16.13 -2.02 36.13
C ARG A 157 16.35 -3.02 37.25
N ASN A 158 16.02 -2.67 38.50
CA ASN A 158 15.86 -3.65 39.56
C ASN A 158 14.70 -4.57 39.16
N ARG A 159 15.05 -5.68 38.52
CA ARG A 159 14.40 -6.95 38.82
C ARG A 159 15.02 -7.41 40.13
N ASP A 160 14.19 -7.71 41.11
CA ASP A 160 14.67 -8.44 42.27
C ASP A 160 14.88 -9.88 41.81
N ASP A 161 16.12 -10.38 41.85
CA ASP A 161 16.50 -11.71 41.31
C ASP A 161 15.94 -12.90 42.14
N LEU A 162 14.92 -12.63 42.97
CA LEU A 162 14.15 -13.56 43.80
C LEU A 162 13.45 -14.69 43.01
N SER A 163 13.36 -14.58 41.68
CA SER A 163 12.85 -15.65 40.82
C SER A 163 13.87 -16.77 40.60
N ASP A 164 15.17 -16.47 40.55
CA ASP A 164 16.16 -17.37 39.97
C ASP A 164 16.47 -18.57 40.88
N GLU A 165 16.59 -18.36 42.19
CA GLU A 165 16.85 -19.46 43.13
C GLU A 165 15.64 -20.40 43.26
N ASN A 166 14.41 -19.87 43.13
CA ASN A 166 13.19 -20.68 43.18
C ASN A 166 12.92 -21.41 41.85
N MET A 167 13.23 -20.82 40.70
CA MET A 167 13.20 -21.56 39.42
C MET A 167 14.28 -22.63 39.35
N ARG A 168 15.50 -22.38 39.86
CA ARG A 168 16.55 -23.41 39.97
C ARG A 168 16.10 -24.61 40.82
N LYS A 169 15.42 -24.38 41.94
CA LYS A 169 14.84 -25.48 42.76
C LYS A 169 13.77 -26.27 41.99
N LEU A 170 12.95 -25.60 41.18
CA LEU A 170 11.94 -26.25 40.33
C LEU A 170 12.56 -27.08 39.19
N TRP A 171 13.62 -26.57 38.54
CA TRP A 171 14.30 -27.29 37.44
C TRP A 171 15.11 -28.50 37.91
N ASN A 172 15.49 -28.57 39.18
CA ASN A 172 16.13 -29.73 39.79
C ASN A 172 15.13 -30.81 40.27
N LEU A 173 13.83 -30.64 39.98
CA LEU A 173 12.74 -31.56 40.33
C LEU A 173 11.99 -32.10 39.09
N LEU A 174 12.57 -31.92 37.90
CA LEU A 174 12.08 -32.38 36.59
C LEU A 174 13.15 -33.25 35.90
#